data_AF-A0A8H7KDQ6-F1
#
_entry.id   AF-A0A8H7KDQ6-F1
#
_cell.length_a   1.000
_cell.length_b   1.000
_cell.length_c   1.000
_cell.angle_alpha   90.00
_cell.angle_beta   90.00
_cell.angle_gamma   90.00
#
_symmetry.space_group_name_H-M   'P 1'
#
loop_
_entity.id
_entity.type
_entity.pdbx_description
1 polymer ?
#
loop_
_entity_poly.entity_id
_entity_poly.type
_entity_poly.pdbx_seq_one_letter_code
_entity_poly.pdbx_strand_id
1 'polypeptide(L)'
;MSRQGVRKFDPDSGLVYQECVIPRVSVSRDELDWSRKRATPAVKPRGTRGPRSLVDTVIEVVANHIGDVTDRHLEVLPPRLVSRIWRFLEARGLCLHAWKIFSKALLPQDEERTLSLYRYRHHICQPRVELKRYIEPLTSPSVDFITHLVISGGQSFTTSEMLWLTDIRNLGVLEIIRPADELGADFPDVSDRLIRGWTERPDPFPLLRVLRIFGDESTTQKSLHWVSKFPPLCSTT
;
A
#
# COMPACT_ATOMS: atom_id res chain seq x y z
N MET A 1 -11.11 -19.80 12.70
CA MET A 1 -12.58 -20.07 12.66
C MET A 1 -12.84 -21.20 11.67
N SER A 2 -13.40 -22.32 12.12
CA SER A 2 -13.58 -23.52 11.30
C SER A 2 -14.63 -23.32 10.21
N ARG A 3 -14.21 -23.47 8.95
CA ARG A 3 -15.06 -23.38 7.75
C ARG A 3 -15.90 -24.66 7.66
N GLN A 4 -17.17 -24.62 8.07
CA GLN A 4 -18.11 -25.73 7.84
C GLN A 4 -18.62 -25.65 6.40
N GLY A 5 -18.04 -26.44 5.49
CA GLY A 5 -18.63 -26.70 4.17
C GLY A 5 -19.42 -27.99 4.20
N VAL A 6 -20.61 -27.99 3.61
CA VAL A 6 -21.44 -29.21 3.49
C VAL A 6 -21.04 -29.91 2.19
N ARG A 7 -20.54 -31.15 2.30
CA ARG A 7 -20.32 -32.01 1.13
C ARG A 7 -21.65 -32.56 0.65
N LYS A 8 -21.96 -32.36 -0.63
CA LYS A 8 -23.16 -32.84 -1.29
C LYS A 8 -22.77 -33.71 -2.47
N PHE A 9 -23.60 -34.71 -2.74
CA PHE A 9 -23.46 -35.62 -3.87
C PHE A 9 -24.60 -35.36 -4.83
N ASP A 10 -24.28 -35.13 -6.09
CA ASP A 10 -25.26 -34.98 -7.16
C ASP A 10 -25.49 -36.36 -7.82
N PRO A 11 -26.69 -36.96 -7.66
CA PRO A 11 -26.97 -38.29 -8.18
C PRO A 11 -27.09 -38.34 -9.71
N ASP A 12 -27.36 -37.22 -10.39
CA ASP A 12 -27.53 -37.20 -11.85
C ASP A 12 -26.18 -37.06 -12.58
N SER A 13 -25.21 -36.36 -11.97
CA SER A 13 -23.85 -36.21 -12.53
C SER A 13 -22.81 -37.14 -11.91
N GLY A 14 -23.13 -37.78 -10.77
CA GLY A 14 -22.20 -38.62 -10.01
C GLY A 14 -21.08 -37.86 -9.31
N LEU A 15 -21.15 -36.52 -9.26
CA LEU A 15 -20.10 -35.68 -8.71
C LEU A 15 -20.34 -35.37 -7.23
N VAL A 16 -19.26 -35.40 -6.43
CA VAL A 16 -19.25 -34.88 -5.06
C VAL A 16 -18.72 -33.45 -5.09
N TYR A 17 -19.49 -32.50 -4.58
CA TYR A 17 -19.09 -31.09 -4.49
C TYR A 17 -19.25 -30.56 -3.07
N GLN A 18 -18.52 -29.49 -2.75
CA GLN A 18 -18.57 -28.83 -1.45
C GLN A 18 -19.15 -27.43 -1.62
N GLU A 19 -20.30 -27.20 -1.02
CA GLU A 19 -20.92 -25.88 -0.99
C GLU A 19 -20.44 -25.13 0.26
N CYS A 20 -19.90 -23.93 0.06
CA CYS A 20 -19.47 -23.04 1.14
C CYS A 20 -20.17 -21.69 0.96
N VAL A 21 -20.90 -21.25 1.99
CA VAL A 21 -21.44 -19.89 2.05
C VAL A 21 -20.32 -18.96 2.49
N ILE A 22 -19.89 -18.07 1.60
CA ILE A 22 -18.87 -17.07 1.91
C ILE A 22 -19.60 -15.83 2.44
N PRO A 23 -19.39 -15.42 3.70
CA PRO A 23 -19.93 -14.17 4.20
C PRO A 23 -19.43 -13.02 3.34
N ARG A 24 -20.34 -12.19 2.83
CA ARG A 24 -19.95 -10.91 2.23
C ARG A 24 -19.32 -10.06 3.33
N VAL A 25 -18.00 -9.93 3.32
CA VAL A 25 -17.33 -8.91 4.13
C VAL A 25 -17.84 -7.57 3.62
N SER A 26 -18.56 -6.83 4.46
CA SER A 26 -18.96 -5.46 4.17
C SER A 26 -17.72 -4.58 4.25
N VAL A 27 -16.94 -4.55 3.16
CA VAL A 27 -15.78 -3.70 3.02
C VAL A 27 -16.27 -2.26 2.91
N SER A 28 -15.81 -1.37 3.79
CA SER A 28 -16.11 0.04 3.66
C SER A 28 -15.52 0.57 2.34
N ARG A 29 -16.26 1.41 1.62
CA ARG A 29 -15.74 2.13 0.45
C ARG A 29 -14.47 2.92 0.77
N ASP A 30 -14.23 3.24 2.03
CA ASP A 30 -13.01 3.92 2.48
C ASP A 30 -11.78 3.01 2.50
N GLU A 31 -11.94 1.71 2.75
CA GLU A 31 -10.83 0.74 2.68
C GLU A 31 -10.39 0.49 1.23
N LEU A 32 -11.32 0.60 0.27
CA LEU A 32 -11.04 0.46 -1.17
C LEU A 32 -10.29 1.67 -1.76
N ASP A 33 -10.51 2.88 -1.22
CA ASP A 33 -9.96 4.14 -1.72
C ASP A 33 -8.86 4.73 -0.81
N TRP A 34 -8.17 3.90 -0.02
CA TRP A 34 -7.21 4.33 1.01
C TRP A 34 -6.13 5.29 0.47
N SER A 35 -5.75 5.16 -0.81
CA SER A 35 -4.72 5.99 -1.44
C SER A 35 -5.17 7.40 -1.77
N ARG A 36 -6.48 7.61 -1.95
CA ARG A 36 -7.10 8.91 -2.33
C ARG A 36 -7.81 9.58 -1.17
N LYS A 37 -8.18 8.81 -0.15
CA LYS A 37 -8.86 9.32 1.05
C LYS A 37 -7.90 9.48 2.22
N ARG A 38 -8.29 10.37 3.14
CA ARG A 38 -7.56 10.55 4.39
C ARG A 38 -7.98 9.48 5.38
N ALA A 39 -7.02 9.03 6.18
CA ALA A 39 -7.29 8.10 7.28
C ALA A 39 -8.19 8.73 8.37
N THR A 40 -8.15 10.06 8.51
CA THR A 40 -8.89 10.78 9.55
C THR A 40 -9.86 11.78 8.92
N PRO A 41 -11.14 11.80 9.31
CA PRO A 41 -12.07 12.84 8.87
C PRO A 41 -11.59 14.21 9.34
N ALA A 42 -11.76 15.22 8.49
CA ALA A 42 -11.36 16.58 8.81
C ALA A 42 -12.10 17.07 10.05
N VAL A 43 -11.38 17.28 11.16
CA VAL A 43 -11.93 17.96 12.33
C VAL A 43 -12.24 19.39 11.89
N LYS A 44 -13.54 19.75 11.89
CA LYS A 44 -13.97 21.13 11.64
C LYS A 44 -13.37 21.99 12.77
N PRO A 45 -12.52 22.98 12.47
CA PRO A 45 -12.01 23.85 13.53
C PRO A 45 -13.20 24.57 14.18
N ARG A 46 -13.24 24.56 15.52
CA ARG A 46 -14.20 25.36 16.29
C ARG A 46 -14.04 26.82 15.86
N GLY A 47 -15.14 27.45 15.44
CA GLY A 47 -15.10 28.72 14.73
C GLY A 47 -14.39 29.83 15.50
N THR A 48 -13.36 30.42 14.90
CA THR A 48 -12.91 31.77 15.22
C THR A 48 -13.98 32.76 14.75
N ARG A 49 -14.27 33.79 15.55
CA ARG A 49 -15.33 34.78 15.27
C ARG A 49 -15.05 35.48 13.93
N GLY A 50 -16.03 35.46 13.02
CA GLY A 50 -16.00 36.16 11.73
C GLY A 50 -16.07 35.22 10.51
N PRO A 51 -16.47 35.72 9.33
CA PRO A 51 -16.45 34.95 8.09
C PRO A 51 -15.01 34.59 7.70
N ARG A 52 -14.77 33.34 7.31
CA ARG A 52 -13.46 32.88 6.81
C ARG A 52 -13.11 33.62 5.51
N SER A 53 -11.82 33.82 5.26
CA SER A 53 -11.35 34.32 3.96
C SER A 53 -11.75 33.34 2.85
N LEU A 54 -12.11 33.86 1.68
CA LEU A 54 -12.41 33.04 0.50
C LEU A 54 -11.25 32.09 0.18
N VAL A 55 -10.00 32.53 0.38
CA VAL A 55 -8.82 31.69 0.19
C VAL A 55 -8.82 30.49 1.14
N ASP A 56 -9.18 30.71 2.41
CA ASP A 56 -9.23 29.62 3.40
C ASP A 56 -10.37 28.64 3.11
N THR A 57 -11.51 29.14 2.65
CA THR A 57 -12.63 28.32 2.20
C THR A 57 -12.24 27.46 0.99
N VAL A 58 -11.56 28.06 0.00
CA VAL A 58 -11.07 27.31 -1.18
C VAL A 58 -10.06 26.24 -0.77
N ILE A 59 -9.11 26.57 0.10
CA ILE A 59 -8.14 25.58 0.61
C ILE A 59 -8.85 24.43 1.31
N GLU A 60 -9.87 24.70 2.13
CA GLU A 60 -10.67 23.69 2.81
C GLU A 60 -11.46 22.81 1.82
N VAL A 61 -12.06 23.41 0.78
CA VAL A 61 -12.79 22.66 -0.26
C VAL A 61 -11.84 21.76 -1.06
N VAL A 62 -10.70 22.29 -1.51
CA VAL A 62 -9.66 21.52 -2.22
C VAL A 62 -9.16 20.38 -1.34
N ALA A 63 -8.92 20.66 -0.06
CA ALA A 63 -8.54 19.66 0.91
C ALA A 63 -9.56 18.52 1.00
N ASN A 64 -10.85 18.83 1.10
CA ASN A 64 -11.91 17.82 1.22
C ASN A 64 -12.11 17.00 -0.06
N HIS A 65 -11.76 17.54 -1.23
CA HIS A 65 -11.88 16.88 -2.53
C HIS A 65 -10.52 16.49 -3.12
N ILE A 66 -9.51 16.32 -2.27
CA ILE A 66 -8.13 16.09 -2.72
C ILE A 66 -7.97 14.84 -3.60
N GLY A 67 -8.85 13.84 -3.43
CA GLY A 67 -8.87 12.63 -4.27
C GLY A 67 -9.19 12.89 -5.74
N ASP A 68 -9.84 14.02 -6.06
CA ASP A 68 -10.26 14.43 -7.42
C ASP A 68 -9.31 15.48 -8.02
N VAL A 69 -8.38 16.03 -7.21
CA VAL A 69 -7.40 17.02 -7.66
C VAL A 69 -6.32 16.34 -8.51
N THR A 70 -5.95 16.93 -9.64
CA THR A 70 -4.90 16.44 -10.54
C THR A 70 -3.70 17.37 -10.53
N ASP A 71 -2.58 16.91 -11.09
CA ASP A 71 -1.39 17.71 -11.35
C ASP A 71 -1.71 18.98 -12.17
N ARG A 72 -2.57 18.85 -13.19
CA ARG A 72 -3.03 19.98 -14.01
C ARG A 72 -3.72 21.08 -13.19
N HIS A 73 -4.46 20.71 -12.15
CA HIS A 73 -5.09 21.70 -11.27
C HIS A 73 -4.07 22.48 -10.44
N LEU A 74 -2.92 21.87 -10.10
CA LEU A 74 -1.86 22.53 -9.35
C LEU A 74 -1.01 23.45 -10.21
N GLU A 75 -0.81 23.12 -11.49
CA GLU A 75 -0.02 23.92 -12.45
C GLU A 75 -0.59 25.33 -12.67
N VAL A 76 -1.92 25.48 -12.57
CA VAL A 76 -2.60 26.78 -12.75
C VAL A 76 -2.52 27.65 -11.50
N LEU A 77 -2.19 27.08 -10.34
CA LEU A 77 -2.19 27.82 -9.08
C LEU A 77 -0.84 28.51 -8.84
N PRO A 78 -0.83 29.72 -8.25
CA PRO A 78 0.41 30.36 -7.81
C PRO A 78 1.18 29.45 -6.82
N PRO A 79 2.52 29.33 -6.92
CA PRO A 79 3.30 28.44 -6.06
C PRO A 79 3.04 28.63 -4.57
N ARG A 80 2.91 29.90 -4.13
CA ARG A 80 2.59 30.24 -2.74
C ARG A 80 1.27 29.63 -2.26
N LEU A 81 0.27 29.52 -3.15
CA LEU A 81 -1.02 28.92 -2.81
C LEU A 81 -0.90 27.39 -2.74
N VAL A 82 -0.14 26.77 -3.66
CA VAL A 82 0.17 25.33 -3.61
C VAL A 82 0.88 24.97 -2.30
N SER A 83 1.90 25.73 -1.89
CA SER A 83 2.58 25.54 -0.61
C SER A 83 1.64 25.72 0.58
N ARG A 84 0.69 26.66 0.50
CA ARG A 84 -0.30 26.89 1.57
C ARG A 84 -1.30 25.75 1.68
N ILE A 85 -1.75 25.19 0.55
CA ILE A 85 -2.59 23.99 0.51
C ILE A 85 -1.80 22.80 1.09
N TRP A 86 -0.56 22.59 0.67
CA TRP A 86 0.30 21.54 1.19
C TRP A 86 0.41 21.57 2.72
N ARG A 87 0.76 22.72 3.30
CA ARG A 87 0.86 22.90 4.77
C ARG A 87 -0.47 22.62 5.46
N PHE A 88 -1.59 22.98 4.83
CA PHE A 88 -2.92 22.70 5.36
C PHE A 88 -3.25 21.19 5.35
N LEU A 89 -2.80 20.46 4.31
CA LEU A 89 -2.97 19.02 4.20
C LEU A 89 -2.08 18.27 5.18
N GLU A 90 -0.82 18.66 5.30
CA GLU A 90 0.17 18.07 6.20
C GLU A 90 -0.33 18.09 7.66
N ALA A 91 -0.89 19.21 8.10
CA ALA A 91 -1.47 19.36 9.44
C ALA A 91 -2.72 18.47 9.69
N ARG A 92 -3.37 17.96 8.64
CA ARG A 92 -4.64 17.22 8.74
C ARG A 92 -4.56 15.76 8.29
N GLY A 93 -3.39 15.31 7.85
CA GLY A 93 -3.19 13.98 7.27
C GLY A 93 -3.31 14.01 5.74
N LEU A 94 -2.21 13.68 5.09
CA LEU A 94 -2.10 13.50 3.64
C LEU A 94 -2.51 12.09 3.23
N CYS A 95 -3.15 11.96 2.06
CA CYS A 95 -3.29 10.69 1.37
C CYS A 95 -2.15 10.50 0.36
N LEU A 96 -1.91 9.28 -0.10
CA LEU A 96 -0.84 8.96 -1.05
C LEU A 96 -0.98 9.77 -2.34
N HIS A 97 -2.20 9.90 -2.87
CA HIS A 97 -2.49 10.68 -4.08
C HIS A 97 -2.07 12.14 -3.93
N ALA A 98 -2.45 12.77 -2.82
CA ALA A 98 -2.05 14.14 -2.51
C ALA A 98 -0.53 14.26 -2.44
N TRP A 99 0.14 13.34 -1.75
CA TRP A 99 1.58 13.34 -1.66
C TRP A 99 2.24 13.28 -3.04
N LYS A 100 1.81 12.38 -3.94
CA LYS A 100 2.39 12.25 -5.29
C LYS A 100 2.32 13.54 -6.10
N ILE A 101 1.15 14.19 -6.14
CA ILE A 101 0.96 15.38 -6.98
C ILE A 101 1.67 16.62 -6.38
N PHE A 102 1.65 16.76 -5.04
CA PHE A 102 2.27 17.91 -4.38
C PHE A 102 3.78 17.78 -4.29
N SER A 103 4.33 16.58 -4.06
CA SER A 103 5.78 16.37 -4.06
C SER A 103 6.37 16.73 -5.42
N LYS A 104 5.77 16.26 -6.52
CA LYS A 104 6.18 16.64 -7.88
C LYS A 104 6.15 18.15 -8.13
N ALA A 105 5.14 18.84 -7.63
CA ALA A 105 4.98 20.29 -7.83
C ALA A 105 5.93 21.13 -6.96
N LEU A 106 6.24 20.69 -5.73
CA LEU A 106 6.96 21.49 -4.74
C LEU A 106 8.45 21.11 -4.60
N LEU A 107 8.84 19.86 -4.88
CA LEU A 107 10.23 19.42 -4.77
C LEU A 107 11.24 20.27 -5.57
N PRO A 108 10.94 20.75 -6.80
CA PRO A 108 11.87 21.60 -7.53
C PRO A 108 12.19 22.95 -6.85
N GLN A 109 11.35 23.37 -5.90
CA GLN A 109 11.46 24.64 -5.18
C GLN A 109 11.76 24.45 -3.69
N ASP A 110 12.04 23.21 -3.25
CA ASP A 110 12.26 22.89 -1.84
C ASP A 110 13.74 23.06 -1.45
N GLU A 111 14.08 24.27 -0.99
CA GLU A 111 15.42 24.57 -0.47
C GLU A 111 15.65 23.95 0.93
N GLU A 112 14.58 23.76 1.70
CA GLU A 112 14.64 23.32 3.10
C GLU A 112 14.75 21.80 3.27
N ARG A 113 14.65 21.04 2.18
CA ARG A 113 14.62 19.56 2.17
C ARG A 113 13.56 19.00 3.12
N THR A 114 12.35 19.52 2.99
CA THR A 114 11.22 19.17 3.85
C THR A 114 10.92 17.67 3.75
N LEU A 115 11.19 16.91 4.82
CA LEU A 115 11.09 15.44 4.81
C LEU A 115 9.74 14.90 4.32
N SER A 116 8.64 15.61 4.59
CA SER A 116 7.29 15.22 4.17
C SER A 116 7.07 15.30 2.66
N LEU A 117 7.87 16.09 1.92
CA LEU A 117 7.86 16.11 0.46
C LEU A 117 8.58 14.90 -0.12
N TYR A 118 9.66 14.44 0.51
CA TYR A 118 10.45 13.29 0.06
C TYR A 118 9.88 11.93 0.50
N ARG A 119 9.07 11.89 1.57
CA ARG A 119 8.62 10.63 2.16
C ARG A 119 7.16 10.69 2.61
N TYR A 120 6.38 9.74 2.07
CA TYR A 120 5.07 9.38 2.58
C TYR A 120 5.14 8.07 3.38
N ARG A 121 4.42 8.01 4.50
CA ARG A 121 4.27 6.78 5.30
C ARG A 121 2.80 6.55 5.60
N HIS A 122 2.33 5.33 5.35
CA HIS A 122 1.01 4.88 5.71
C HIS A 122 1.09 3.51 6.36
N HIS A 123 0.26 3.25 7.36
CA HIS A 123 0.20 1.99 8.07
C HIS A 123 -1.24 1.50 8.12
N ILE A 124 -1.46 0.26 7.71
CA ILE A 124 -2.78 -0.37 7.66
C ILE A 124 -2.80 -1.46 8.74
N CYS A 125 -3.56 -1.23 9.81
CA CYS A 125 -3.58 -2.14 10.95
C CYS A 125 -4.36 -3.44 10.70
N GLN A 126 -5.38 -3.40 9.83
CA GLN A 126 -6.26 -4.54 9.55
C GLN A 126 -6.58 -4.59 8.06
N PRO A 127 -5.72 -5.22 7.24
CA PRO A 127 -6.06 -5.45 5.84
C PRO A 127 -7.24 -6.44 5.75
N ARG A 128 -8.31 -6.05 5.04
CA ARG A 128 -9.54 -6.85 4.90
C ARG A 128 -9.89 -7.21 3.46
N VAL A 129 -9.17 -6.62 2.51
CA VAL A 129 -9.29 -6.91 1.09
C VAL A 129 -8.02 -7.57 0.56
N GLU A 130 -8.10 -8.04 -0.68
CA GLU A 130 -6.98 -8.66 -1.39
C GLU A 130 -5.76 -7.73 -1.47
N LEU A 131 -4.55 -8.31 -1.39
CA LEU A 131 -3.29 -7.57 -1.42
C LEU A 131 -3.19 -6.61 -2.61
N LYS A 132 -3.73 -7.02 -3.77
CA LYS A 132 -3.72 -6.24 -5.02
C LYS A 132 -4.25 -4.82 -4.83
N ARG A 133 -5.32 -4.65 -4.04
CA ARG A 133 -5.97 -3.35 -3.79
C ARG A 133 -5.08 -2.39 -3.01
N TYR A 134 -4.17 -2.93 -2.19
CA TYR A 134 -3.21 -2.13 -1.44
C TYR A 134 -1.97 -1.78 -2.26
N ILE A 135 -1.52 -2.66 -3.15
CA ILE A 135 -0.28 -2.45 -3.91
C ILE A 135 -0.48 -1.68 -5.24
N GLU A 136 -1.68 -1.72 -5.82
CA GLU A 136 -1.97 -1.03 -7.08
C GLU A 136 -1.63 0.47 -7.01
N PRO A 137 -2.03 1.23 -5.97
CA PRO A 137 -1.66 2.63 -5.85
C PRO A 137 -0.16 2.88 -5.60
N LEU A 138 0.60 1.88 -5.14
CA LEU A 138 2.05 2.00 -4.91
C LEU A 138 2.85 1.87 -6.21
N THR A 139 2.24 1.31 -7.26
CA THR A 139 2.92 1.07 -8.53
C THR A 139 3.14 2.38 -9.28
N SER A 140 4.37 2.62 -9.71
CA SER A 140 4.78 3.77 -10.54
C SER A 140 5.55 3.28 -11.77
N PRO A 141 4.94 3.24 -12.96
CA PRO A 141 5.61 2.76 -14.17
C PRO A 141 6.82 3.60 -14.56
N SER A 142 6.75 4.93 -14.39
CA SER A 142 7.82 5.90 -14.66
C SER A 142 8.86 6.01 -13.54
N VAL A 143 8.70 5.26 -12.43
CA VAL A 143 9.59 5.34 -11.25
C VAL A 143 9.69 6.77 -10.69
N ASP A 144 8.54 7.43 -10.48
CA ASP A 144 8.51 8.78 -9.90
C ASP A 144 8.88 8.77 -8.40
N PHE A 145 8.81 7.61 -7.75
CA PHE A 145 9.15 7.39 -6.35
C PHE A 145 9.50 5.93 -6.08
N ILE A 146 10.25 5.68 -5.00
CA ILE A 146 10.60 4.34 -4.53
C ILE A 146 9.60 3.89 -3.46
N THR A 147 9.13 2.64 -3.57
CA THR A 147 8.25 2.02 -2.57
C THR A 147 9.06 1.20 -1.56
N HIS A 148 8.78 1.44 -0.28
CA HIS A 148 9.18 0.58 0.84
C HIS A 148 7.92 -0.08 1.39
N LEU A 149 7.83 -1.40 1.24
CA LEU A 149 6.68 -2.19 1.69
C LEU A 149 7.09 -3.10 2.86
N VAL A 150 6.32 -3.04 3.94
CA VAL A 150 6.45 -3.91 5.10
C VAL A 150 5.15 -4.68 5.28
N ILE A 151 5.22 -6.01 5.26
CA ILE A 151 4.12 -6.92 5.55
C ILE A 151 4.44 -7.59 6.88
N SER A 152 3.66 -7.25 7.92
CA SER A 152 3.85 -7.74 9.28
C SER A 152 2.51 -7.91 9.99
N GLY A 153 2.44 -8.83 10.96
CA GLY A 153 1.22 -9.09 11.74
C GLY A 153 0.40 -10.29 11.25
N GLY A 154 -0.53 -10.74 12.07
CA GLY A 154 -1.23 -12.04 11.95
C GLY A 154 -2.37 -12.13 10.95
N GLN A 155 -2.22 -11.59 9.74
CA GLN A 155 -3.14 -11.83 8.63
C GLN A 155 -2.43 -12.53 7.46
N SER A 156 -3.01 -13.60 6.94
CA SER A 156 -2.44 -14.34 5.81
C SER A 156 -2.93 -13.80 4.47
N PHE A 157 -1.99 -13.42 3.62
CA PHE A 157 -2.19 -13.35 2.17
C PHE A 157 -1.85 -14.70 1.57
N THR A 158 -2.59 -15.11 0.54
CA THR A 158 -2.29 -16.37 -0.15
C THR A 158 -1.01 -16.26 -0.97
N THR A 159 -0.37 -17.39 -1.28
CA THR A 159 0.82 -17.43 -2.16
C THR A 159 0.56 -16.74 -3.50
N SER A 160 -0.64 -16.89 -4.06
CA SER A 160 -1.03 -16.25 -5.32
C SER A 160 -1.07 -14.73 -5.22
N GLU A 161 -1.52 -14.20 -4.08
CA GLU A 161 -1.54 -12.75 -3.84
C GLU A 161 -0.11 -12.21 -3.70
N MET A 162 0.75 -12.95 -3.00
CA MET A 162 2.15 -12.58 -2.82
C MET A 162 2.94 -12.53 -4.14
N LEU A 163 2.49 -13.24 -5.19
CA LEU A 163 3.10 -13.13 -6.53
C LEU A 163 2.89 -11.74 -7.15
N TRP A 164 1.82 -11.02 -6.81
CA TRP A 164 1.56 -9.67 -7.33
C TRP A 164 2.57 -8.62 -6.86
N LEU A 165 3.36 -8.91 -5.82
CA LEU A 165 4.44 -8.02 -5.39
C LEU A 165 5.46 -7.77 -6.51
N THR A 166 5.64 -8.74 -7.41
CA THR A 166 6.54 -8.61 -8.57
C THR A 166 6.09 -7.54 -9.57
N ASP A 167 4.80 -7.17 -9.58
CA ASP A 167 4.25 -6.17 -10.48
C ASP A 167 4.64 -4.74 -10.07
N ILE A 168 5.12 -4.54 -8.84
CA ILE A 168 5.53 -3.22 -8.31
C ILE A 168 6.94 -2.89 -8.81
N ARG A 169 7.03 -2.32 -10.02
CA ARG A 169 8.30 -1.97 -10.70
C ARG A 169 9.19 -1.04 -9.87
N ASN A 170 8.59 -0.17 -9.07
CA ASN A 170 9.28 0.81 -8.24
C ASN A 170 9.54 0.35 -6.80
N LEU A 171 9.43 -0.95 -6.51
CA LEU A 171 9.71 -1.51 -5.19
C LEU A 171 11.22 -1.54 -4.92
N GLY A 172 11.67 -0.80 -3.91
CA GLY A 172 13.08 -0.76 -3.50
C GLY A 172 13.39 -1.59 -2.26
N VAL A 173 12.44 -1.68 -1.34
CA VAL A 173 12.59 -2.43 -0.08
C VAL A 173 11.32 -3.24 0.16
N LEU A 174 11.49 -4.55 0.37
CA LEU A 174 10.44 -5.47 0.77
C LEU A 174 10.83 -6.15 2.07
N GLU A 175 10.01 -5.98 3.10
CA GLU A 175 10.15 -6.67 4.38
C GLU A 175 8.91 -7.50 4.68
N ILE A 176 9.10 -8.77 4.99
CA ILE A 176 8.06 -9.69 5.43
C ILE A 176 8.49 -10.20 6.81
N ILE A 177 7.78 -9.78 7.85
CA ILE A 177 8.18 -9.99 9.25
C ILE A 177 7.06 -10.70 10.00
N ARG A 178 7.29 -11.96 10.37
CA ARG A 178 6.42 -12.71 11.29
C ARG A 178 6.67 -12.21 12.73
N PRO A 179 5.67 -11.70 13.46
CA PRO A 179 5.86 -11.28 14.85
C PRO A 179 6.12 -12.50 15.74
N ALA A 180 7.05 -12.37 16.70
CA ALA A 180 7.41 -13.46 17.62
C ALA A 180 6.28 -13.84 18.59
N ASP A 181 5.41 -12.89 18.93
CA ASP A 181 4.40 -13.03 19.98
C ASP A 181 3.07 -13.65 19.48
N GLU A 182 2.95 -13.89 18.18
CA GLU A 182 1.72 -14.36 17.53
C GLU A 182 1.78 -15.86 17.15
N LEU A 183 2.07 -16.70 18.15
CA LEU A 183 2.00 -18.17 18.02
C LEU A 183 0.59 -18.59 17.58
N GLY A 184 0.45 -18.96 16.30
CA GLY A 184 -0.80 -19.45 15.73
C GLY A 184 -1.63 -18.41 14.97
N ALA A 185 -1.13 -17.19 14.76
CA ALA A 185 -1.77 -16.27 13.82
C ALA A 185 -1.44 -16.65 12.37
N ASP A 186 -2.45 -16.55 11.50
CA ASP A 186 -2.29 -16.82 10.08
C ASP A 186 -1.33 -15.79 9.48
N PHE A 187 -0.16 -16.21 9.02
CA PHE A 187 0.85 -15.36 8.38
C PHE A 187 1.17 -15.90 6.98
N PRO A 188 1.54 -15.06 5.98
CA PRO A 188 1.93 -15.57 4.67
C PRO A 188 3.12 -16.53 4.80
N ASP A 189 2.97 -17.76 4.29
CA ASP A 189 4.05 -18.73 4.20
C ASP A 189 4.98 -18.36 3.04
N VAL A 190 6.19 -17.90 3.37
CA VAL A 190 7.20 -17.48 2.38
C VAL A 190 8.12 -18.67 2.10
N SER A 191 7.56 -19.67 1.43
CA SER A 191 8.32 -20.88 1.06
C SER A 191 9.28 -20.64 -0.10
N ASP A 192 10.28 -21.52 -0.25
CA ASP A 192 11.17 -21.58 -1.42
C ASP A 192 10.40 -21.61 -2.76
N ARG A 193 9.18 -22.14 -2.77
CA ARG A 193 8.30 -22.17 -3.95
C ARG A 193 7.81 -20.78 -4.34
N LEU A 194 7.48 -19.93 -3.37
CA LEU A 194 7.08 -18.55 -3.63
C LEU A 194 8.25 -17.74 -4.20
N ILE A 195 9.42 -17.86 -3.59
CA ILE A 195 10.64 -17.18 -4.06
C ILE A 195 10.97 -17.62 -5.48
N ARG A 196 10.92 -18.93 -5.76
CA ARG A 196 11.05 -19.44 -7.12
C ARG A 196 9.99 -18.85 -8.05
N GLY A 197 8.72 -18.83 -7.64
CA GLY A 197 7.63 -18.24 -8.41
C GLY A 197 7.84 -16.75 -8.73
N TRP A 198 8.45 -15.98 -7.82
CA TRP A 198 8.87 -14.61 -8.12
C TRP A 198 9.93 -14.56 -9.21
N THR A 199 10.94 -15.44 -9.17
CA THR A 199 11.99 -15.46 -10.20
C THR A 199 11.54 -15.94 -11.57
N GLU A 200 10.42 -16.66 -11.66
CA GLU A 200 9.85 -17.14 -12.92
C GLU A 200 9.01 -16.05 -13.62
N ARG A 201 8.71 -14.93 -12.93
CA ARG A 201 8.04 -13.77 -13.53
C ARG A 201 8.99 -13.01 -14.47
N PRO A 202 8.46 -12.35 -15.51
CA PRO A 202 9.28 -11.52 -16.39
C PRO A 202 9.75 -10.27 -15.63
N ASP A 203 11.07 -10.09 -15.53
CA ASP A 203 11.73 -8.93 -14.92
C ASP A 203 11.19 -8.58 -13.51
N PRO A 204 11.35 -9.52 -12.54
CA PRO A 204 10.82 -9.35 -11.21
C PRO A 204 11.67 -8.34 -10.43
N PHE A 205 10.99 -7.41 -9.74
CA PHE A 205 11.62 -6.54 -8.76
C PHE A 205 12.82 -5.71 -9.30
N PRO A 206 12.67 -4.95 -10.40
CA PRO A 206 13.81 -4.35 -11.11
C PRO A 206 14.60 -3.31 -10.28
N LEU A 207 13.97 -2.72 -9.26
CA LEU A 207 14.60 -1.73 -8.37
C LEU A 207 14.84 -2.24 -6.96
N LEU A 208 14.56 -3.51 -6.68
CA LEU A 208 14.70 -4.04 -5.33
C LEU A 208 16.17 -4.02 -4.94
N ARG A 209 16.42 -3.52 -3.74
CA ARG A 209 17.74 -3.46 -3.11
C ARG A 209 17.74 -4.18 -1.78
N VAL A 210 16.62 -4.25 -1.08
CA VAL A 210 16.55 -4.93 0.21
C VAL A 210 15.37 -5.89 0.21
N LEU A 211 15.66 -7.17 0.43
CA LEU A 211 14.68 -8.21 0.69
C LEU A 211 14.94 -8.77 2.08
N ARG A 212 13.99 -8.57 3.00
CA ARG A 212 14.08 -9.07 4.37
C ARG A 212 12.91 -10.01 4.64
N ILE A 213 13.21 -11.26 4.95
CA ILE A 213 12.22 -12.27 5.33
C ILE A 213 12.59 -12.73 6.74
N PHE A 214 11.74 -12.46 7.73
CA PHE A 214 12.00 -12.75 9.13
C PHE A 214 10.91 -13.66 9.70
N GLY A 215 11.34 -14.77 10.31
CA GLY A 215 10.48 -15.64 11.10
C GLY A 215 9.87 -16.85 10.38
N ASP A 216 10.47 -17.35 9.30
CA ASP A 216 10.03 -18.58 8.65
C ASP A 216 11.04 -19.72 8.73
N GLU A 217 10.56 -20.93 9.05
CA GLU A 217 11.34 -22.18 8.99
C GLU A 217 11.30 -22.79 7.56
N SER A 218 10.38 -22.32 6.70
CA SER A 218 10.14 -22.87 5.36
C SER A 218 11.03 -22.26 4.26
N THR A 219 11.70 -21.13 4.53
CA THR A 219 12.72 -20.55 3.65
C THR A 219 14.08 -21.17 3.95
N THR A 220 14.62 -21.96 3.01
CA THR A 220 15.92 -22.60 3.21
C THR A 220 17.03 -21.82 2.50
N GLN A 221 18.31 -22.12 2.80
CA GLN A 221 19.45 -21.56 2.06
C GLN A 221 19.37 -21.84 0.53
N LYS A 222 18.58 -22.83 0.09
CA LYS A 222 18.36 -23.10 -1.34
C LYS A 222 17.64 -21.95 -2.06
N SER A 223 16.87 -21.14 -1.34
CA SER A 223 16.24 -19.93 -1.88
C SER A 223 17.26 -18.88 -2.34
N LEU A 224 18.47 -18.86 -1.77
CA LEU A 224 19.52 -17.88 -2.11
C LEU A 224 19.93 -17.94 -3.59
N HIS A 225 19.92 -19.13 -4.20
CA HIS A 225 20.19 -19.26 -5.63
C HIS A 225 19.11 -18.58 -6.48
N TRP A 226 17.85 -18.60 -6.04
CA TRP A 226 16.77 -17.91 -6.74
C TRP A 226 16.88 -16.39 -6.53
N VAL A 227 17.15 -15.97 -5.29
CA VAL A 227 17.36 -14.56 -4.94
C VAL A 227 18.52 -13.92 -5.71
N SER A 228 19.55 -14.68 -6.08
CA SER A 228 20.66 -14.16 -6.91
C SER A 228 20.27 -13.74 -8.32
N LYS A 229 19.04 -14.03 -8.77
CA LYS A 229 18.48 -13.55 -10.05
C LYS A 229 17.86 -12.14 -9.94
N PHE A 230 17.66 -11.63 -8.73
CA PHE A 230 17.21 -10.26 -8.54
C PHE A 230 18.35 -9.27 -8.80
N PRO A 231 18.05 -7.99 -9.07
CA PRO A 231 19.05 -6.93 -9.08
C PRO A 231 19.89 -6.97 -7.80
N PRO A 232 21.15 -6.51 -7.83
CA PRO A 232 22.07 -6.64 -6.71
C PRO A 232 21.44 -6.12 -5.42
N LEU A 233 21.22 -7.04 -4.48
CA LEU A 233 20.63 -6.76 -3.18
C LEU A 233 21.72 -6.35 -2.19
N CYS A 234 21.42 -5.36 -1.37
CA CYS A 234 22.16 -5.07 -0.15
C CYS A 234 21.78 -6.13 0.89
N SER A 235 22.72 -7.00 1.25
CA SER A 235 22.57 -7.88 2.40
C SER A 235 22.80 -7.07 3.68
N THR A 236 21.73 -6.78 4.42
CA THR A 236 21.85 -6.36 5.82
C THR A 236 21.77 -7.63 6.67
N THR A 237 22.93 -8.18 7.02
CA THR A 237 23.09 -9.13 8.13
C THR A 237 22.69 -8.52 9.45
#